data_AF-A0A7W1LG10-F1
#
_entry.id   AF-A0A7W1LG10-F1
#
_cell.length_a   1.000
_cell.length_b   1.000
_cell.length_c   1.000
_cell.angle_alpha   90.00
_cell.angle_beta   90.00
_cell.angle_gamma   90.00
#
_symmetry.space_group_name_H-M   'P 1'
#
loop_
_entity.id
_entity.type
_entity.pdbx_description
1 polymer ?
#
loop_
_entity_poly.entity_id
_entity_poly.type
_entity_poly.pdbx_seq_one_letter_code
_entity_poly.pdbx_strand_id
1 'polypeptide(L)'
;MRTTLTFSVLLAITAGDAAAEVSRCAGADTDLAWTGTDLAEFSGDTGWFPTGFVAQLRLTGRVVGHTAVEAGVRAQACWTEAMQARLGGRAGTGYLDVAYGAELALRGRIHTTVLGQAIDWEGAIPIPELPTDLLLAGETAFDPAIDPTRIARVADSTSPITVISSNVLSGLIGISGITGGLRITVTPTMATTYRTRKATIDGLTVTSATDHVSLRTTEDGFGPSLDLAIAAEGLIRYEPSLRFTASLDVKILGVRVVDWQLLSIPMNLPALERPIKLTGRVAHLELPAIDGLGEGARMDFAGGPTQELRVRNVGEGPLAVEVVAAPAGIFVSTLTIPGSGEDLLRVFAPDDAVFAGGAVTITLATNDPDRPSVTVQLGKDVGGTDPGDLEDPEAESAGCSTGSPTGSLALGGVLGLLVIGHRRRRRA
;
A
#
# COMPACT_ATOMS: atom_id res chain seq x y z
N MET A 1 -37.47 60.23 -43.35
CA MET A 1 -38.10 59.31 -42.39
C MET A 1 -37.01 58.40 -41.83
N ARG A 2 -36.58 58.62 -40.59
CA ARG A 2 -35.62 57.76 -39.88
C ARG A 2 -36.36 57.17 -38.69
N THR A 3 -36.51 55.85 -38.69
CA THR A 3 -37.15 55.07 -37.63
C THR A 3 -36.04 54.49 -36.77
N THR A 4 -35.94 54.95 -35.52
CA THR A 4 -35.01 54.41 -34.53
C THR A 4 -35.76 53.37 -33.71
N LEU A 5 -35.35 52.10 -33.80
CA LEU A 5 -35.87 50.99 -33.00
C LEU A 5 -34.97 50.80 -31.79
N THR A 6 -35.49 51.07 -30.61
CA THR A 6 -34.83 50.84 -29.32
C THR A 6 -35.14 49.39 -28.88
N PHE A 7 -34.11 48.55 -28.80
CA PHE A 7 -34.21 47.20 -28.25
C PHE A 7 -33.91 47.26 -26.75
N SER A 8 -34.93 47.03 -25.92
CA SER A 8 -34.74 46.80 -24.47
C SER A 8 -34.57 45.30 -24.25
N VAL A 9 -33.36 44.88 -23.87
CA VAL A 9 -33.08 43.51 -23.43
C VAL A 9 -33.42 43.42 -21.94
N LEU A 10 -34.46 42.67 -21.60
CA LEU A 10 -34.84 42.33 -20.23
C LEU A 10 -34.02 41.09 -19.82
N LEU A 11 -32.96 41.27 -19.01
CA LEU A 11 -32.24 40.15 -18.40
C LEU A 11 -33.04 39.69 -17.17
N ALA A 12 -33.74 38.56 -17.28
CA ALA A 12 -34.30 37.87 -16.12
C ALA A 12 -33.18 37.05 -15.46
N ILE A 13 -32.69 37.53 -14.31
CA ILE A 13 -31.78 36.77 -13.45
C ILE A 13 -32.67 35.83 -12.64
N THR A 14 -32.72 34.55 -13.03
CA THR A 14 -33.26 33.50 -12.16
C THR A 14 -32.21 33.19 -11.09
N ALA A 15 -32.50 33.52 -9.83
CA ALA A 15 -31.75 33.01 -8.69
C ALA A 15 -31.93 31.48 -8.66
N GLY A 16 -30.95 30.75 -9.18
CA GLY A 16 -30.81 29.34 -8.90
C GLY A 16 -30.11 29.20 -7.56
N ASP A 17 -30.67 28.38 -6.66
CA ASP A 17 -30.02 27.91 -5.44
C ASP A 17 -28.76 27.12 -5.81
N ALA A 18 -27.66 27.83 -6.09
CA ALA A 18 -26.33 27.24 -6.09
C ALA A 18 -25.94 27.05 -4.63
N ALA A 19 -26.33 25.91 -4.04
CA ALA A 19 -25.79 25.50 -2.76
C ALA A 19 -24.26 25.48 -2.89
N ALA A 20 -23.59 26.34 -2.13
CA ALA A 20 -22.15 26.36 -2.06
C ALA A 20 -21.70 24.99 -1.49
N GLU A 21 -20.95 24.23 -2.28
CA GLU A 21 -20.63 22.83 -1.98
C GLU A 21 -19.31 22.78 -1.20
N VAL A 22 -19.40 22.92 0.12
CA VAL A 22 -18.25 22.70 1.01
C VAL A 22 -17.73 21.28 0.81
N SER A 23 -16.44 21.11 0.54
CA SER A 23 -15.85 19.77 0.36
C SER A 23 -15.89 18.96 1.65
N ARG A 24 -16.72 17.92 1.68
CA ARG A 24 -16.90 16.99 2.82
C ARG A 24 -16.18 15.67 2.60
N CYS A 25 -14.89 15.75 2.26
CA CYS A 25 -14.04 14.58 2.10
C CYS A 25 -12.66 14.84 2.68
N ALA A 26 -12.11 13.85 3.37
CA ALA A 26 -10.73 13.78 3.84
C ALA A 26 -10.07 12.52 3.28
N GLY A 27 -8.76 12.53 3.09
CA GLY A 27 -8.07 11.37 2.57
C GLY A 27 -6.62 11.29 3.00
N ALA A 28 -6.16 10.06 3.21
CA ALA A 28 -4.85 9.74 3.74
C ALA A 28 -4.22 8.59 2.94
N ASP A 29 -2.92 8.67 2.75
CA ASP A 29 -2.15 7.62 2.08
C ASP A 29 -1.50 6.70 3.10
N THR A 30 -1.41 5.41 2.79
CA THR A 30 -0.61 4.45 3.55
C THR A 30 -0.01 3.40 2.62
N ASP A 31 1.07 2.77 3.07
CA ASP A 31 1.74 1.70 2.35
C ASP A 31 1.48 0.38 3.04
N LEU A 32 0.97 -0.59 2.26
CA LEU A 32 0.75 -1.95 2.70
C LEU A 32 1.92 -2.80 2.21
N ALA A 33 2.48 -3.61 3.10
CA ALA A 33 3.59 -4.48 2.76
C ALA A 33 3.36 -5.89 3.28
N TRP A 34 3.94 -6.85 2.57
CA TRP A 34 4.11 -8.21 3.03
C TRP A 34 5.45 -8.74 2.50
N THR A 35 6.18 -9.45 3.35
CA THR A 35 7.42 -10.13 2.99
C THR A 35 7.40 -11.54 3.54
N GLY A 36 7.78 -12.52 2.73
CA GLY A 36 7.85 -13.91 3.14
C GLY A 36 9.05 -14.64 2.54
N THR A 37 9.47 -15.69 3.24
CA THR A 37 10.34 -16.72 2.69
C THR A 37 9.49 -17.91 2.30
N ASP A 38 9.03 -17.91 1.06
CA ASP A 38 7.88 -18.71 0.65
C ASP A 38 8.17 -20.16 0.30
N LEU A 39 9.44 -20.46 0.02
CA LEU A 39 9.96 -21.81 0.00
C LEU A 39 10.64 -22.03 1.35
N ALA A 40 10.16 -23.00 2.13
CA ALA A 40 10.91 -23.45 3.30
C ALA A 40 12.34 -23.77 2.86
N GLU A 41 13.33 -23.35 3.63
CA GLU A 41 14.71 -23.68 3.32
C GLU A 41 14.86 -25.20 3.35
N PHE A 42 14.92 -25.81 2.16
CA PHE A 42 15.19 -27.22 2.02
C PHE A 42 16.69 -27.38 1.82
N SER A 43 17.36 -27.83 2.88
CA SER A 43 18.76 -28.22 2.81
C SER A 43 18.87 -29.75 2.77
N GLY A 44 19.65 -30.27 1.84
CA GLY A 44 20.00 -31.69 1.77
C GLY A 44 21.51 -31.87 1.83
N ASP A 45 21.96 -32.91 2.51
CA ASP A 45 23.37 -33.31 2.57
C ASP A 45 23.46 -34.81 2.42
N THR A 46 24.17 -35.27 1.39
CA THR A 46 24.36 -36.70 1.14
C THR A 46 25.28 -37.36 2.18
N GLY A 47 25.97 -36.57 3.00
CA GLY A 47 27.15 -37.03 3.72
C GLY A 47 28.27 -37.40 2.75
N TRP A 48 29.35 -38.01 3.29
CA TRP A 48 30.46 -38.50 2.49
C TRP A 48 30.16 -39.88 1.89
N PHE A 49 30.14 -39.99 0.56
CA PHE A 49 29.87 -41.22 -0.18
C PHE A 49 30.89 -41.45 -1.31
N PRO A 50 31.17 -42.70 -1.69
CA PRO A 50 30.83 -43.91 -0.95
C PRO A 50 31.63 -44.00 0.37
N THR A 51 31.04 -44.62 1.40
CA THR A 51 31.70 -44.78 2.70
C THR A 51 32.80 -45.84 2.62
N GLY A 52 33.96 -45.59 3.26
CA GLY A 52 35.08 -46.54 3.32
C GLY A 52 36.05 -46.53 2.14
N PHE A 53 35.88 -45.62 1.18
CA PHE A 53 36.77 -45.47 0.03
C PHE A 53 37.81 -44.38 0.25
N VAL A 54 38.98 -44.54 -0.39
CA VAL A 54 40.09 -43.56 -0.37
C VAL A 54 39.72 -42.21 -0.98
N ALA A 55 38.70 -42.16 -1.85
CA ALA A 55 38.14 -40.95 -2.41
C ALA A 55 36.64 -40.92 -2.12
N GLN A 56 36.16 -39.81 -1.57
CA GLN A 56 34.77 -39.63 -1.17
C GLN A 56 34.26 -38.27 -1.62
N LEU A 57 32.96 -38.19 -1.86
CA LEU A 57 32.23 -37.01 -2.32
C LEU A 57 31.15 -36.66 -1.31
N ARG A 58 30.84 -35.37 -1.17
CA ARG A 58 29.72 -34.86 -0.39
C ARG A 58 29.00 -33.81 -1.22
N LEU A 59 27.73 -34.03 -1.49
CA LEU A 59 26.86 -33.08 -2.16
C LEU A 59 25.96 -32.45 -1.11
N THR A 60 26.01 -31.12 -1.02
CA THR A 60 25.07 -30.32 -0.24
C THR A 60 24.25 -29.46 -1.16
N GLY A 61 22.95 -29.33 -0.89
CA GLY A 61 22.05 -28.46 -1.63
C GLY A 61 21.20 -27.63 -0.68
N ARG A 62 20.84 -26.41 -1.09
CA ARG A 62 19.94 -25.51 -0.35
C ARG A 62 19.02 -24.79 -1.32
N VAL A 63 17.72 -24.72 -1.03
CA VAL A 63 16.76 -23.90 -1.77
C VAL A 63 16.32 -22.72 -0.91
N VAL A 64 16.32 -21.52 -1.48
CA VAL A 64 15.91 -20.28 -0.81
C VAL A 64 14.86 -19.59 -1.66
N GLY A 65 13.78 -19.12 -1.05
CA GLY A 65 12.79 -18.28 -1.71
C GLY A 65 12.54 -17.02 -0.90
N HIS A 66 12.54 -15.87 -1.57
CA HIS A 66 12.12 -14.59 -1.05
C HIS A 66 11.01 -14.02 -1.93
N THR A 67 10.03 -13.40 -1.28
CA THR A 67 8.94 -12.71 -1.96
C THR A 67 8.53 -11.51 -1.15
N ALA A 68 8.49 -10.35 -1.80
CA ALA A 68 8.01 -9.11 -1.22
C ALA A 68 6.92 -8.53 -2.12
N VAL A 69 5.85 -8.05 -1.48
CA VAL A 69 4.80 -7.30 -2.13
C VAL A 69 4.57 -6.02 -1.35
N GLU A 70 4.68 -4.89 -2.03
CA GLU A 70 4.34 -3.57 -1.51
C GLU A 70 3.25 -2.96 -2.37
N ALA A 71 2.32 -2.25 -1.75
CA ALA A 71 1.22 -1.58 -2.42
C ALA A 71 0.82 -0.32 -1.65
N GLY A 72 1.01 0.84 -2.26
CA GLY A 72 0.46 2.09 -1.73
C GLY A 72 -1.04 2.20 -2.01
N VAL A 73 -1.78 2.65 -1.00
CA VAL A 73 -3.23 2.85 -1.06
C VAL A 73 -3.58 4.22 -0.49
N ARG A 74 -4.72 4.75 -0.93
CA ARG A 74 -5.31 5.99 -0.44
C ARG A 74 -6.69 5.72 0.11
N ALA A 75 -6.86 5.91 1.42
CA ALA A 75 -8.18 5.97 2.02
C ALA A 75 -8.79 7.34 1.80
N GLN A 76 -10.10 7.37 1.55
CA GLN A 76 -10.85 8.61 1.49
C GLN A 76 -12.17 8.40 2.22
N ALA A 77 -12.44 9.25 3.21
CA ALA A 77 -13.72 9.32 3.87
C ALA A 77 -14.47 10.55 3.35
N CYS A 78 -15.75 10.40 3.02
CA CYS A 78 -16.64 11.50 2.67
C CYS A 78 -17.91 11.44 3.53
N TRP A 79 -18.48 12.58 3.88
CA TRP A 79 -19.64 12.67 4.78
C TRP A 79 -20.68 13.66 4.26
N THR A 80 -21.68 13.17 3.53
CA THR A 80 -22.84 14.00 3.14
C THR A 80 -23.98 13.80 4.14
N GLU A 81 -24.45 12.55 4.26
CA GLU A 81 -25.46 12.11 5.23
C GLU A 81 -24.86 11.24 6.34
N ALA A 82 -23.85 10.45 5.99
CA ALA A 82 -23.09 9.60 6.91
C ALA A 82 -21.65 9.49 6.40
N MET A 83 -20.71 9.22 7.31
CA MET A 83 -19.32 9.03 6.91
C MET A 83 -19.12 7.69 6.21
N GLN A 84 -18.67 7.76 4.96
CA GLN A 84 -18.37 6.61 4.12
C GLN A 84 -16.90 6.62 3.73
N ALA A 85 -16.19 5.52 3.98
CA ALA A 85 -14.82 5.34 3.55
C ALA A 85 -14.73 4.47 2.29
N ARG A 86 -13.84 4.86 1.38
CA ARG A 86 -13.42 4.08 0.22
C ARG A 86 -11.91 3.93 0.20
N LEU A 87 -11.42 2.91 -0.49
CA LEU A 87 -10.00 2.65 -0.65
C LEU A 87 -9.64 2.58 -2.14
N GLY A 88 -8.72 3.44 -2.55
CA GLY A 88 -8.11 3.42 -3.88
C GLY A 88 -6.67 2.94 -3.81
N GLY A 89 -6.19 2.30 -4.88
CA GLY A 89 -4.75 2.07 -5.03
C GLY A 89 -4.04 3.32 -5.54
N ARG A 90 -2.79 3.53 -5.13
CA ARG A 90 -1.98 4.68 -5.53
C ARG A 90 -1.07 4.32 -6.69
N ALA A 91 -1.33 4.89 -7.86
CA ALA A 91 -0.58 4.59 -9.09
C ALA A 91 0.94 4.70 -8.88
N GLY A 92 1.70 3.78 -9.48
CA GLY A 92 3.16 3.74 -9.43
C GLY A 92 3.78 3.33 -8.09
N THR A 93 2.99 2.85 -7.12
CA THR A 93 3.49 2.45 -5.77
C THR A 93 3.37 0.96 -5.48
N GLY A 94 2.97 0.16 -6.45
CA GLY A 94 2.95 -1.29 -6.34
C GLY A 94 4.30 -1.87 -6.73
N TYR A 95 4.78 -2.83 -5.95
CA TYR A 95 6.04 -3.52 -6.20
C TYR A 95 5.93 -5.01 -5.87
N LEU A 96 6.35 -5.85 -6.81
CA LEU A 96 6.49 -7.29 -6.62
C LEU A 96 7.95 -7.65 -6.85
N ASP A 97 8.61 -8.16 -5.82
CA ASP A 97 9.99 -8.65 -5.87
C ASP A 97 10.01 -10.12 -5.49
N VAL A 98 10.69 -10.91 -6.32
CA VAL A 98 10.85 -12.34 -6.13
C VAL A 98 12.28 -12.74 -6.36
N ALA A 99 12.77 -13.63 -5.50
CA ALA A 99 14.07 -14.27 -5.68
C ALA A 99 14.00 -15.71 -5.19
N TYR A 100 14.12 -16.67 -6.10
CA TYR A 100 14.15 -18.10 -5.81
C TYR A 100 15.44 -18.70 -6.31
N GLY A 101 16.24 -19.26 -5.44
CA GLY A 101 17.51 -19.85 -5.81
C GLY A 101 17.69 -21.25 -5.26
N ALA A 102 18.48 -22.05 -5.97
CA ALA A 102 19.10 -23.22 -5.41
C ALA A 102 20.62 -23.06 -5.41
N GLU A 103 21.25 -23.44 -4.31
CA GLU A 103 22.69 -23.51 -4.16
C GLU A 103 23.07 -24.99 -4.07
N LEU A 104 24.03 -25.42 -4.90
CA LEU A 104 24.57 -26.77 -4.90
C LEU A 104 26.08 -26.69 -4.71
N ALA A 105 26.61 -27.47 -3.77
CA ALA A 105 28.05 -27.56 -3.55
C ALA A 105 28.47 -29.04 -3.51
N LEU A 106 29.48 -29.36 -4.32
CA LEU A 106 30.15 -30.66 -4.32
C LEU A 106 31.51 -30.51 -3.66
N ARG A 107 31.81 -31.33 -2.67
CA ARG A 107 33.12 -31.41 -2.03
C ARG A 107 33.69 -32.80 -2.20
N GLY A 108 34.99 -32.88 -2.42
CA GLY A 108 35.73 -34.13 -2.44
C GLY A 108 36.65 -34.20 -1.23
N ARG A 109 36.90 -35.42 -0.76
CA ARG A 109 38.03 -35.69 0.13
C ARG A 109 38.76 -36.96 -0.30
N ILE A 110 40.07 -36.96 -0.12
CA ILE A 110 40.96 -38.09 -0.41
C ILE A 110 41.75 -38.37 0.87
N HIS A 111 41.70 -39.61 1.32
CA HIS A 111 42.52 -40.13 2.42
C HIS A 111 43.25 -41.37 1.90
N THR A 112 44.56 -41.27 1.68
CA THR A 112 45.35 -42.39 1.16
C THR A 112 46.79 -42.35 1.69
N THR A 113 47.51 -43.46 1.52
CA THR A 113 48.94 -43.55 1.84
C THR A 113 49.69 -44.06 0.63
N VAL A 114 50.64 -43.27 0.14
CA VAL A 114 51.47 -43.60 -1.02
C VAL A 114 52.93 -43.57 -0.57
N LEU A 115 53.66 -44.68 -0.74
CA LEU A 115 55.07 -44.80 -0.34
C LEU A 115 55.36 -44.45 1.15
N GLY A 116 54.42 -44.77 2.05
CA GLY A 116 54.55 -44.48 3.48
C GLY A 116 54.24 -43.03 3.89
N GLN A 117 53.83 -42.18 2.94
CA GLN A 117 53.38 -40.81 3.23
C GLN A 117 51.85 -40.74 3.16
N ALA A 118 51.23 -40.18 4.20
CA ALA A 118 49.81 -39.91 4.23
C ALA A 118 49.49 -38.69 3.35
N ILE A 119 48.48 -38.84 2.49
CA ILE A 119 47.94 -37.77 1.65
C ILE A 119 46.50 -37.55 2.07
N ASP A 120 46.26 -36.35 2.59
CA ASP A 120 44.95 -35.84 2.99
C ASP A 120 44.61 -34.62 2.14
N TRP A 121 43.51 -34.71 1.40
CA TRP A 121 42.95 -33.58 0.66
C TRP A 121 41.46 -33.47 0.93
N GLU A 122 40.96 -32.27 1.18
CA GLU A 122 39.54 -31.96 1.16
C GLU A 122 39.36 -30.61 0.45
N GLY A 123 38.45 -30.55 -0.53
CA GLY A 123 38.25 -29.34 -1.31
C GLY A 123 36.91 -29.31 -2.02
N ALA A 124 36.50 -28.12 -2.44
CA ALA A 124 35.36 -27.97 -3.34
C ALA A 124 35.74 -28.54 -4.72
N ILE A 125 34.87 -29.38 -5.28
CA ILE A 125 34.98 -29.84 -6.66
C ILE A 125 34.06 -28.94 -7.48
N PRO A 126 34.58 -28.12 -8.40
CA PRO A 126 33.74 -27.36 -9.30
C PRO A 126 32.88 -28.33 -10.10
N ILE A 127 31.57 -28.14 -10.07
CA ILE A 127 30.64 -28.96 -10.83
C ILE A 127 30.65 -28.43 -12.26
N PRO A 128 31.26 -29.14 -13.24
CA PRO A 128 31.64 -28.53 -14.52
C PRO A 128 30.45 -28.05 -15.37
N GLU A 129 29.24 -28.53 -15.07
CA GLU A 129 28.02 -28.30 -15.85
C GLU A 129 26.83 -27.77 -15.04
N LEU A 130 26.99 -27.56 -13.72
CA LEU A 130 25.99 -26.89 -12.90
C LEU A 130 26.39 -25.41 -12.76
N PRO A 131 25.55 -24.46 -13.19
CA PRO A 131 25.76 -23.04 -12.89
C PRO A 131 25.94 -22.87 -11.38
N THR A 132 26.94 -22.08 -10.99
CA THR A 132 27.17 -21.71 -9.57
C THR A 132 26.01 -20.96 -8.96
N ASP A 133 25.08 -20.47 -9.78
CA ASP A 133 23.90 -19.73 -9.38
C ASP A 133 22.66 -20.24 -10.13
N LEU A 134 21.72 -20.83 -9.39
CA LEU A 134 20.39 -21.20 -9.89
C LEU A 134 19.33 -20.21 -9.36
N LEU A 135 19.72 -18.94 -9.18
CA LEU A 135 18.81 -17.87 -8.82
C LEU A 135 17.93 -17.47 -10.00
N LEU A 136 16.64 -17.52 -9.76
CA LEU A 136 15.55 -16.96 -10.54
C LEU A 136 15.06 -15.74 -9.77
N ALA A 137 15.44 -14.55 -10.20
CA ALA A 137 15.08 -13.32 -9.53
C ALA A 137 14.47 -12.32 -10.51
N GLY A 138 13.50 -11.56 -10.02
CA GLY A 138 12.91 -10.51 -10.81
C GLY A 138 12.06 -9.60 -9.96
N GLU A 139 11.96 -8.37 -10.44
CA GLU A 139 11.13 -7.33 -9.87
C GLU A 139 10.21 -6.76 -10.95
N THR A 140 9.01 -6.35 -10.55
CA THR A 140 8.11 -5.56 -11.39
C THR A 140 7.36 -4.55 -10.56
N ALA A 141 7.25 -3.33 -11.07
CA ALA A 141 6.29 -2.36 -10.56
C ALA A 141 4.89 -2.68 -11.09
N PHE A 142 3.86 -2.24 -10.37
CA PHE A 142 2.46 -2.29 -10.81
C PHE A 142 1.66 -1.14 -10.22
N ASP A 143 0.49 -0.86 -10.80
CA ASP A 143 -0.48 0.05 -10.19
C ASP A 143 -1.37 -0.74 -9.23
N PRO A 144 -1.30 -0.49 -7.90
CA PRO A 144 -2.19 -1.11 -6.95
C PRO A 144 -3.64 -0.86 -7.34
N ALA A 145 -4.45 -1.91 -7.25
CA ALA A 145 -5.88 -1.83 -7.45
C ALA A 145 -6.57 -2.88 -6.59
N ILE A 146 -7.74 -2.54 -6.07
CA ILE A 146 -8.67 -3.51 -5.49
C ILE A 146 -9.49 -4.06 -6.64
N ASP A 147 -8.83 -4.86 -7.48
CA ASP A 147 -9.41 -5.47 -8.67
C ASP A 147 -8.77 -6.85 -8.88
N PRO A 148 -9.53 -7.95 -8.69
CA PRO A 148 -8.99 -9.30 -8.81
C PRO A 148 -8.61 -9.71 -10.24
N THR A 149 -8.93 -8.87 -11.25
CA THR A 149 -8.57 -9.09 -12.65
C THR A 149 -7.21 -8.50 -13.01
N ARG A 150 -6.71 -7.53 -12.23
CA ARG A 150 -5.38 -6.96 -12.43
C ARG A 150 -4.31 -7.83 -11.80
N ILE A 151 -3.32 -8.18 -12.60
CA ILE A 151 -2.26 -9.11 -12.22
C ILE A 151 -0.91 -8.44 -12.49
N ALA A 152 -0.06 -8.38 -11.46
CA ALA A 152 1.36 -8.13 -11.61
C ALA A 152 2.05 -9.45 -11.92
N ARG A 153 2.96 -9.47 -12.90
CA ARG A 153 3.68 -10.68 -13.30
C ARG A 153 5.16 -10.40 -13.47
N VAL A 154 5.97 -11.28 -12.91
CA VAL A 154 7.40 -11.34 -13.14
C VAL A 154 7.79 -12.75 -13.52
N ALA A 155 8.79 -12.89 -14.39
CA ALA A 155 9.28 -14.20 -14.79
C ALA A 155 10.79 -14.14 -15.02
N ASP A 156 11.47 -15.22 -14.66
CA ASP A 156 12.90 -15.39 -14.90
C ASP A 156 13.22 -16.84 -15.31
N SER A 157 14.41 -17.05 -15.87
CA SER A 157 14.94 -18.34 -16.29
C SER A 157 16.44 -18.45 -16.01
N THR A 158 16.91 -19.60 -15.57
CA THR A 158 18.35 -19.81 -15.38
C THR A 158 19.06 -20.11 -16.71
N SER A 159 20.39 -20.18 -16.68
CA SER A 159 21.14 -20.79 -17.79
C SER A 159 20.80 -22.29 -17.93
N PRO A 160 20.87 -22.86 -19.15
CA PRO A 160 20.66 -24.29 -19.35
C PRO A 160 21.66 -25.14 -18.56
N ILE A 161 21.16 -26.09 -17.79
CA ILE A 161 21.93 -27.04 -16.99
C ILE A 161 22.07 -28.31 -17.81
N THR A 162 23.28 -28.80 -18.05
CA THR A 162 23.45 -30.09 -18.73
C THR A 162 23.14 -31.23 -17.75
N VAL A 163 22.21 -32.10 -18.12
CA VAL A 163 21.78 -33.25 -17.29
C VAL A 163 22.37 -34.55 -17.84
N ILE A 164 22.50 -34.65 -19.16
CA ILE A 164 23.13 -35.79 -19.83
C ILE A 164 24.09 -35.25 -20.89
N SER A 165 25.32 -35.75 -20.88
CA SER A 165 26.34 -35.52 -21.90
C SER A 165 27.03 -36.85 -22.18
N SER A 166 26.84 -37.41 -23.37
CA SER A 166 27.41 -38.70 -23.74
C SER A 166 27.96 -38.70 -25.15
N ASN A 167 29.14 -39.28 -25.35
CA ASN A 167 29.80 -39.39 -26.65
C ASN A 167 29.26 -40.58 -27.48
N VAL A 168 27.93 -40.73 -27.57
CA VAL A 168 27.29 -41.95 -28.09
C VAL A 168 27.66 -42.26 -29.54
N LEU A 169 28.00 -41.24 -30.35
CA LEU A 169 28.29 -41.43 -31.77
C LEU A 169 29.61 -42.14 -32.02
N SER A 170 30.60 -42.09 -31.12
CA SER A 170 31.89 -42.78 -31.33
C SER A 170 31.78 -44.32 -31.22
N GLY A 171 30.71 -44.84 -30.62
CA GLY A 171 30.44 -46.28 -30.55
C GLY A 171 29.52 -46.80 -31.66
N LEU A 172 28.68 -45.94 -32.24
CA LEU A 172 27.71 -46.30 -33.30
C LEU A 172 28.23 -46.02 -34.72
N ILE A 173 29.08 -45.01 -34.89
CA ILE A 173 29.68 -44.63 -36.17
C ILE A 173 31.17 -44.94 -36.08
N GLY A 174 31.59 -46.10 -36.57
CA GLY A 174 32.99 -46.57 -36.55
C GLY A 174 33.93 -45.83 -37.51
N ILE A 175 33.68 -44.55 -37.79
CA ILE A 175 34.49 -43.74 -38.69
C ILE A 175 35.56 -43.01 -37.88
N SER A 176 36.82 -43.38 -38.10
CA SER A 176 37.97 -42.71 -37.48
C SER A 176 37.93 -41.20 -37.77
N GLY A 177 38.00 -40.39 -36.72
CA GLY A 177 38.00 -38.93 -36.81
C GLY A 177 36.61 -38.27 -36.73
N ILE A 178 35.50 -39.01 -36.74
CA ILE A 178 34.16 -38.47 -36.46
C ILE A 178 33.74 -38.90 -35.06
N THR A 179 33.47 -37.92 -34.20
CA THR A 179 32.86 -38.15 -32.89
C THR A 179 31.62 -37.28 -32.76
N GLY A 180 30.77 -37.57 -31.78
CA GLY A 180 29.63 -36.72 -31.53
C GLY A 180 28.91 -37.10 -30.25
N GLY A 181 28.22 -36.12 -29.71
CA GLY A 181 27.62 -36.17 -28.39
C GLY A 181 26.13 -35.93 -28.43
N LEU A 182 25.38 -36.72 -27.65
CA LEU A 182 24.04 -36.35 -27.26
C LEU A 182 24.15 -35.50 -25.99
N ARG A 183 23.58 -34.30 -26.03
CA ARG A 183 23.48 -33.39 -24.90
C ARG A 183 22.02 -33.13 -24.58
N ILE A 184 21.60 -33.38 -23.34
CA ILE A 184 20.30 -32.96 -22.84
C ILE A 184 20.52 -31.90 -21.78
N THR A 185 19.92 -30.72 -21.99
CA THR A 185 19.94 -29.63 -21.03
C THR A 185 18.55 -29.38 -20.46
N VAL A 186 18.49 -28.85 -19.24
CA VAL A 186 17.28 -28.41 -18.55
C VAL A 186 17.39 -26.94 -18.24
N THR A 187 16.37 -26.17 -18.60
CA THR A 187 16.28 -24.74 -18.28
C THR A 187 15.08 -24.51 -17.36
N PRO A 188 15.30 -24.37 -16.05
CA PRO A 188 14.31 -23.91 -15.11
C PRO A 188 13.80 -22.50 -15.44
N THR A 189 12.49 -22.31 -15.31
CA THR A 189 11.83 -21.00 -15.38
C THR A 189 10.83 -20.89 -14.25
N MET A 190 10.65 -19.69 -13.70
CA MET A 190 9.58 -19.40 -12.75
C MET A 190 8.83 -18.17 -13.24
N ALA A 191 7.50 -18.23 -13.27
CA ALA A 191 6.68 -17.04 -13.33
C ALA A 191 5.95 -16.87 -11.99
N THR A 192 6.03 -15.67 -11.42
CA THR A 192 5.25 -15.29 -10.25
C THR A 192 4.22 -14.25 -10.66
N THR A 193 3.00 -14.46 -10.18
CA THR A 193 1.91 -13.50 -10.33
C THR A 193 1.37 -13.08 -8.97
N TYR A 194 1.00 -11.81 -8.86
CA TYR A 194 0.30 -11.26 -7.70
C TYR A 194 -0.98 -10.58 -8.14
N ARG A 195 -2.04 -10.76 -7.35
CA ARG A 195 -3.28 -9.98 -7.46
C ARG A 195 -3.87 -9.68 -6.09
N THR A 196 -4.47 -8.51 -5.95
CA THR A 196 -5.29 -8.14 -4.78
C THR A 196 -6.67 -8.78 -4.92
N ARG A 197 -7.20 -9.39 -3.85
CA ARG A 197 -8.53 -10.00 -3.83
C ARG A 197 -9.59 -9.12 -3.18
N LYS A 198 -9.25 -8.56 -2.02
CA LYS A 198 -10.11 -7.69 -1.23
C LYS A 198 -9.25 -6.87 -0.28
N ALA A 199 -9.81 -5.80 0.25
CA ALA A 199 -9.21 -5.02 1.31
C ALA A 199 -10.18 -4.87 2.49
N THR A 200 -9.67 -4.39 3.61
CA THR A 200 -10.47 -4.03 4.77
C THR A 200 -10.12 -2.63 5.23
N ILE A 201 -11.14 -1.84 5.58
CA ILE A 201 -11.02 -0.55 6.26
C ILE A 201 -11.70 -0.73 7.62
N ASP A 202 -10.92 -0.63 8.70
CA ASP A 202 -11.38 -0.87 10.07
C ASP A 202 -12.16 -2.19 10.24
N GLY A 203 -11.64 -3.26 9.62
CA GLY A 203 -12.27 -4.59 9.62
C GLY A 203 -13.44 -4.77 8.65
N LEU A 204 -13.99 -3.70 8.07
CA LEU A 204 -15.06 -3.75 7.07
C LEU A 204 -14.49 -4.05 5.68
N THR A 205 -15.10 -4.98 4.94
CA THR A 205 -14.55 -5.48 3.67
C THR A 205 -14.93 -4.59 2.48
N VAL A 206 -13.94 -4.38 1.60
CA VAL A 206 -14.03 -3.66 0.32
C VAL A 206 -13.52 -4.62 -0.78
N THR A 207 -14.31 -4.85 -1.82
CA THR A 207 -13.97 -5.79 -2.91
C THR A 207 -13.69 -5.13 -4.25
N SER A 208 -14.07 -3.86 -4.39
CA SER A 208 -13.79 -3.04 -5.57
C SER A 208 -13.36 -1.62 -5.18
N ALA A 209 -12.72 -0.90 -6.10
CA ALA A 209 -12.35 0.50 -5.90
C ALA A 209 -13.56 1.46 -5.78
N THR A 210 -14.75 1.01 -6.18
CA THR A 210 -16.01 1.77 -6.06
C THR A 210 -16.83 1.41 -4.82
N ASP A 211 -16.43 0.35 -4.11
CA ASP A 211 -17.08 -0.03 -2.86
C ASP A 211 -16.80 1.03 -1.79
N HIS A 212 -17.79 1.24 -0.92
CA HIS A 212 -17.69 2.10 0.25
C HIS A 212 -18.20 1.35 1.47
N VAL A 213 -17.67 1.73 2.63
CA VAL A 213 -18.11 1.21 3.93
C VAL A 213 -18.55 2.36 4.81
N SER A 214 -19.67 2.19 5.51
CA SER A 214 -20.13 3.16 6.49
C SER A 214 -19.30 3.04 7.76
N LEU A 215 -18.66 4.14 8.15
CA LEU A 215 -17.92 4.24 9.39
C LEU A 215 -18.89 4.57 10.52
N ARG A 216 -18.63 4.02 11.70
CA ARG A 216 -19.44 4.30 12.89
C ARG A 216 -18.83 5.46 13.64
N THR A 217 -19.66 6.42 14.01
CA THR A 217 -19.31 7.46 14.97
C THR A 217 -19.44 6.92 16.40
N THR A 218 -18.66 7.47 17.31
CA THR A 218 -18.92 7.36 18.75
C THR A 218 -20.01 8.34 19.19
N GLU A 219 -20.41 8.29 20.47
CA GLU A 219 -21.34 9.27 21.04
C GLU A 219 -20.76 10.69 20.96
N ASP A 220 -19.43 10.83 21.07
CA ASP A 220 -18.71 12.11 21.01
C ASP A 220 -18.44 12.63 19.58
N GLY A 221 -19.02 12.00 18.55
CA GLY A 221 -18.74 12.35 17.15
C GLY A 221 -17.49 11.65 16.57
N PHE A 222 -16.98 12.17 15.45
CA PHE A 222 -15.73 11.74 14.81
C PHE A 222 -14.52 12.49 15.37
N GLY A 223 -14.70 13.69 15.91
CA GLY A 223 -13.62 14.47 16.50
C GLY A 223 -12.64 15.05 15.46
N PRO A 224 -11.44 15.48 15.90
CA PRO A 224 -10.51 16.26 15.08
C PRO A 224 -9.76 15.43 14.02
N SER A 225 -9.78 14.10 14.15
CA SER A 225 -9.11 13.18 13.24
C SER A 225 -9.68 11.77 13.35
N LEU A 226 -9.47 10.96 12.30
CA LEU A 226 -9.92 9.58 12.25
C LEU A 226 -8.80 8.63 11.80
N ASP A 227 -8.51 7.65 12.64
CA ASP A 227 -7.51 6.62 12.40
C ASP A 227 -8.14 5.36 11.78
N LEU A 228 -7.78 5.03 10.55
CA LEU A 228 -8.30 3.87 9.82
C LEU A 228 -7.26 2.75 9.71
N ALA A 229 -7.56 1.60 10.31
CA ALA A 229 -6.76 0.39 10.13
C ALA A 229 -7.02 -0.22 8.75
N ILE A 230 -6.00 -0.26 7.89
CA ILE A 230 -6.13 -0.77 6.51
C ILE A 230 -5.31 -2.04 6.34
N ALA A 231 -5.91 -3.03 5.70
CA ALA A 231 -5.23 -4.24 5.26
C ALA A 231 -5.75 -4.70 3.90
N ALA A 232 -4.94 -5.47 3.18
CA ALA A 232 -5.35 -6.09 1.93
C ALA A 232 -5.04 -7.58 1.94
N GLU A 233 -5.91 -8.39 1.33
CA GLU A 233 -5.65 -9.80 1.06
C GLU A 233 -5.31 -9.97 -0.42
N GLY A 234 -4.16 -10.59 -0.68
CA GLY A 234 -3.70 -10.90 -2.02
C GLY A 234 -3.49 -12.39 -2.23
N LEU A 235 -3.27 -12.77 -3.48
CA LEU A 235 -2.88 -14.12 -3.86
C LEU A 235 -1.60 -14.04 -4.68
N ILE A 236 -0.58 -14.75 -4.22
CA ILE A 236 0.63 -15.00 -5.00
C ILE A 236 0.50 -16.38 -5.64
N ARG A 237 0.81 -16.48 -6.93
CA ARG A 237 0.83 -17.74 -7.67
C ARG A 237 2.16 -17.92 -8.38
N TYR A 238 2.80 -19.04 -8.05
CA TYR A 238 4.07 -19.50 -8.60
C TYR A 238 3.82 -20.55 -9.68
N GLU A 239 4.39 -20.36 -10.86
CA GLU A 239 4.27 -21.26 -12.00
C GLU A 239 5.67 -21.74 -12.45
N PRO A 240 6.23 -22.75 -11.77
CA PRO A 240 7.51 -23.33 -12.17
C PRO A 240 7.36 -24.15 -13.45
N SER A 241 8.35 -24.06 -14.34
CA SER A 241 8.45 -24.90 -15.53
C SER A 241 9.88 -25.33 -15.79
N LEU A 242 10.07 -26.51 -16.36
CA LEU A 242 11.35 -27.04 -16.80
C LEU A 242 11.32 -27.22 -18.31
N ARG A 243 12.25 -26.61 -19.04
CA ARG A 243 12.42 -26.85 -20.47
C ARG A 243 13.56 -27.81 -20.72
N PHE A 244 13.25 -29.00 -21.21
CA PHE A 244 14.24 -29.99 -21.64
C PHE A 244 14.61 -29.73 -23.10
N THR A 245 15.90 -29.64 -23.40
CA THR A 245 16.39 -29.45 -24.77
C THR A 245 17.40 -30.54 -25.09
N ALA A 246 17.09 -31.37 -26.09
CA ALA A 246 18.00 -32.38 -26.60
C ALA A 246 18.75 -31.82 -27.82
N SER A 247 20.07 -31.97 -27.80
CA SER A 247 21.00 -31.44 -28.81
C SER A 247 21.97 -32.54 -29.23
N LEU A 248 22.33 -32.58 -30.51
CA LEU A 248 23.33 -33.49 -31.05
C LEU A 248 24.48 -32.67 -31.63
N ASP A 249 25.67 -32.83 -31.07
CA ASP A 249 26.87 -32.22 -31.64
C ASP A 249 27.73 -33.24 -32.38
N VAL A 250 28.23 -32.87 -33.55
CA VAL A 250 29.15 -33.69 -34.35
C VAL A 250 30.49 -32.97 -34.45
N LYS A 251 31.56 -33.70 -34.12
CA LYS A 251 32.94 -33.23 -34.20
C LYS A 251 33.69 -34.05 -35.24
N ILE A 252 34.43 -33.35 -36.11
CA ILE A 252 35.35 -33.96 -37.08
C ILE A 252 36.76 -33.51 -36.71
N LEU A 253 37.66 -34.46 -36.45
CA LEU A 253 39.05 -34.20 -36.01
C LEU A 253 39.12 -33.28 -34.77
N GLY A 254 38.18 -33.42 -33.84
CA GLY A 254 38.10 -32.62 -32.62
C GLY A 254 37.43 -31.24 -32.77
N VAL A 255 37.14 -30.80 -34.00
CA VAL A 255 36.44 -29.54 -34.28
C VAL A 255 34.93 -29.81 -34.34
N ARG A 256 34.14 -29.08 -33.55
CA ARG A 256 32.67 -29.14 -33.64
C ARG A 256 32.23 -28.52 -34.97
N VAL A 257 31.62 -29.34 -35.83
CA VAL A 257 31.18 -28.95 -37.16
C VAL A 257 29.69 -28.63 -37.17
N VAL A 258 28.93 -29.26 -36.26
CA VAL A 258 27.48 -29.16 -36.20
C VAL A 258 27.01 -29.24 -34.74
N ASP A 259 25.98 -28.46 -34.41
CA ASP A 259 25.22 -28.52 -33.15
C ASP A 259 23.73 -28.40 -33.49
N TRP A 260 23.04 -29.54 -33.56
CA TRP A 260 21.62 -29.59 -33.90
C TRP A 260 20.77 -29.69 -32.65
N GLN A 261 19.83 -28.76 -32.47
CA GLN A 261 18.75 -28.94 -31.52
C GLN A 261 17.73 -29.93 -32.10
N LEU A 262 17.61 -31.11 -31.49
CA LEU A 262 16.71 -32.16 -31.94
C LEU A 262 15.28 -31.95 -31.45
N LEU A 263 15.13 -31.53 -30.19
CA LEU A 263 13.84 -31.47 -29.51
C LEU A 263 13.87 -30.49 -28.35
N SER A 264 12.78 -29.77 -28.13
CA SER A 264 12.55 -28.99 -26.91
C SER A 264 11.17 -29.30 -26.34
N ILE A 265 11.12 -29.79 -25.10
CA ILE A 265 9.88 -30.15 -24.40
C ILE A 265 9.76 -29.27 -23.15
N PRO A 266 8.73 -28.41 -23.04
CA PRO A 266 8.39 -27.80 -21.78
C PRO A 266 7.63 -28.80 -20.89
N MET A 267 7.99 -28.83 -19.61
CA MET A 267 7.30 -29.57 -18.55
C MET A 267 6.85 -28.55 -17.51
N ASN A 268 5.55 -28.29 -17.47
CA ASN A 268 4.96 -27.42 -16.46
C ASN A 268 4.85 -28.21 -15.15
N LEU A 269 5.40 -27.64 -14.07
CA LEU A 269 5.24 -28.21 -12.74
C LEU A 269 3.96 -27.66 -12.11
N PRO A 270 3.40 -28.33 -11.08
CA PRO A 270 2.21 -27.84 -10.39
C PRO A 270 2.41 -26.42 -9.87
N ALA A 271 1.43 -25.56 -10.13
CA ALA A 271 1.46 -24.20 -9.60
C ALA A 271 1.23 -24.21 -8.08
N LEU A 272 1.91 -23.30 -7.37
CA LEU A 272 1.72 -23.08 -5.94
C LEU A 272 1.00 -21.74 -5.75
N GLU A 273 -0.13 -21.77 -5.04
CA GLU A 273 -0.89 -20.57 -4.70
C GLU A 273 -0.79 -20.28 -3.20
N ARG A 274 -0.57 -19.01 -2.85
CA ARG A 274 -0.41 -18.57 -1.47
C ARG A 274 -1.23 -17.32 -1.19
N PRO A 275 -2.23 -17.39 -0.30
CA PRO A 275 -2.90 -16.20 0.19
C PRO A 275 -1.95 -15.43 1.10
N ILE A 276 -1.90 -14.11 0.93
CA ILE A 276 -1.11 -13.20 1.75
C ILE A 276 -1.98 -12.08 2.31
N LYS A 277 -1.58 -11.56 3.46
CA LYS A 277 -2.20 -10.37 4.06
C LYS A 277 -1.16 -9.25 4.10
N LEU A 278 -1.41 -8.19 3.34
CA LEU A 278 -0.64 -6.97 3.39
C LEU A 278 -1.18 -6.10 4.52
N THR A 279 -0.27 -5.61 5.34
CA THR A 279 -0.57 -4.72 6.47
C THR A 279 0.31 -3.50 6.40
N GLY A 280 -0.19 -2.36 6.86
CA GLY A 280 0.53 -1.09 6.87
C GLY A 280 0.35 -0.34 8.16
N ARG A 281 0.75 0.93 8.13
CA ARG A 281 0.41 1.87 9.20
C ARG A 281 -1.08 2.23 9.08
N VAL A 282 -1.65 2.61 10.21
CA VAL A 282 -2.97 3.24 10.27
C VAL A 282 -2.96 4.49 9.39
N ALA A 283 -4.00 4.66 8.58
CA ALA A 283 -4.19 5.87 7.79
C ALA A 283 -4.88 6.92 8.64
N HIS A 284 -4.19 8.03 8.90
CA HIS A 284 -4.66 9.12 9.73
C HIS A 284 -5.36 10.18 8.86
N LEU A 285 -6.67 10.33 9.01
CA LEU A 285 -7.46 11.31 8.28
C LEU A 285 -7.61 12.57 9.15
N GLU A 286 -7.09 13.68 8.64
CA GLU A 286 -7.27 15.00 9.24
C GLU A 286 -8.71 15.48 8.98
N LEU A 287 -9.49 15.71 10.04
CA LEU A 287 -10.88 16.15 9.96
C LEU A 287 -11.02 17.59 10.49
N PRO A 288 -11.90 18.41 9.91
CA PRO A 288 -12.26 19.69 10.53
C PRO A 288 -13.20 19.46 11.72
N ALA A 289 -13.10 20.32 12.73
CA ALA A 289 -14.02 20.32 13.86
C ALA A 289 -14.28 21.76 14.32
N ILE A 290 -15.55 22.17 14.34
CA ILE A 290 -15.96 23.55 14.59
C ILE A 290 -16.21 23.80 16.08
N ASP A 291 -15.59 24.86 16.57
CA ASP A 291 -15.77 25.41 17.90
C ASP A 291 -16.15 26.90 17.78
N GLY A 292 -16.97 27.39 18.70
CA GLY A 292 -17.49 28.76 18.68
C GLY A 292 -18.70 29.00 17.76
N LEU A 293 -19.30 27.94 17.22
CA LEU A 293 -20.60 27.97 16.53
C LEU A 293 -21.39 26.71 16.91
N GLY A 294 -22.21 26.83 17.95
CA GLY A 294 -23.01 25.75 18.53
C GLY A 294 -24.51 25.90 18.32
N GLU A 295 -25.29 25.06 19.00
CA GLU A 295 -26.74 25.18 19.02
C GLU A 295 -27.14 26.46 19.79
N GLY A 296 -28.14 27.18 19.27
CA GLY A 296 -28.57 28.44 19.87
C GLY A 296 -27.62 29.63 19.65
N ALA A 297 -26.64 29.50 18.75
CA ALA A 297 -25.78 30.62 18.34
C ALA A 297 -26.62 31.83 17.94
N ARG A 298 -26.26 33.02 18.45
CA ARG A 298 -27.00 34.26 18.21
C ARG A 298 -26.09 35.48 18.06
N MET A 299 -26.53 36.46 17.29
CA MET A 299 -25.84 37.75 17.12
C MET A 299 -26.82 38.90 17.32
N ASP A 300 -26.44 39.85 18.18
CA ASP A 300 -27.27 41.00 18.55
C ASP A 300 -26.81 42.30 17.86
N PHE A 301 -27.67 42.82 16.98
CA PHE A 301 -27.42 44.01 16.18
C PHE A 301 -27.84 45.32 16.88
N ALA A 302 -28.20 45.30 18.17
CA ALA A 302 -28.48 46.52 18.92
C ALA A 302 -27.28 47.49 18.97
N GLY A 303 -26.05 46.96 18.91
CA GLY A 303 -24.80 47.73 18.97
C GLY A 303 -24.29 48.28 17.63
N GLY A 304 -24.89 47.90 16.50
CA GLY A 304 -24.47 48.36 15.17
C GLY A 304 -24.72 47.33 14.06
N PRO A 305 -24.48 47.72 12.79
CA PRO A 305 -24.85 46.92 11.62
C PRO A 305 -23.94 45.72 11.36
N THR A 306 -22.83 45.57 12.10
CA THR A 306 -21.89 44.45 11.95
C THR A 306 -21.75 43.72 13.27
N GLN A 307 -21.85 42.40 13.23
CA GLN A 307 -21.56 41.52 14.34
C GLN A 307 -20.50 40.50 13.92
N GLU A 308 -19.68 40.10 14.89
CA GLU A 308 -18.61 39.12 14.69
C GLU A 308 -18.76 37.99 15.71
N LEU A 309 -18.64 36.74 15.26
CA LEU A 309 -18.45 35.58 16.13
C LEU A 309 -17.09 34.97 15.86
N ARG A 310 -16.38 34.61 16.92
CA ARG A 310 -15.11 33.88 16.79
C ARG A 310 -15.41 32.42 16.51
N VAL A 311 -14.84 31.92 15.42
CA VAL A 311 -14.93 30.52 15.02
C VAL A 311 -13.53 29.93 15.12
N ARG A 312 -13.42 28.81 15.82
CA ARG A 312 -12.17 28.06 15.96
C ARG A 312 -12.32 26.73 15.23
N ASN A 313 -11.28 26.32 14.53
CA ASN A 313 -11.16 24.98 14.02
C ASN A 313 -10.30 24.18 14.99
N VAL A 314 -10.92 23.36 15.81
CA VAL A 314 -10.20 22.46 16.74
C VAL A 314 -9.78 21.16 16.06
N GLY A 315 -10.17 20.97 14.80
CA GLY A 315 -9.78 19.86 13.94
C GLY A 315 -8.38 20.01 13.34
N GLU A 316 -7.87 18.90 12.82
CA GLU A 316 -6.59 18.86 12.11
C GLU A 316 -6.74 19.25 10.62
N GLY A 317 -7.91 18.96 10.03
CA GLY A 317 -8.25 19.30 8.65
C GLY A 317 -8.77 20.74 8.50
N PRO A 318 -8.75 21.34 7.29
CA PRO A 318 -9.27 22.68 7.07
C PRO A 318 -10.79 22.73 7.20
N LEU A 319 -11.29 23.65 8.03
CA LEU A 319 -12.71 23.93 8.22
C LEU A 319 -13.15 24.99 7.20
N ALA A 320 -14.27 24.76 6.53
CA ALA A 320 -14.92 25.72 5.66
C ALA A 320 -16.37 25.92 6.11
N VAL A 321 -16.79 27.20 6.14
CA VAL A 321 -18.14 27.61 6.54
C VAL A 321 -18.70 28.51 5.45
N GLU A 322 -19.86 28.12 4.91
CA GLU A 322 -20.53 28.80 3.80
C GLU A 322 -22.00 29.04 4.12
N VAL A 323 -22.59 30.03 3.48
CA VAL A 323 -23.97 30.46 3.75
C VAL A 323 -24.89 29.72 2.80
N VAL A 324 -25.82 28.97 3.35
CA VAL A 324 -26.84 28.25 2.57
C VAL A 324 -28.08 29.11 2.41
N ALA A 325 -28.52 29.75 3.50
CA ALA A 325 -29.72 30.58 3.50
C ALA A 325 -29.52 31.81 4.38
N ALA A 326 -29.83 32.99 3.84
CA ALA A 326 -29.85 34.23 4.58
C ALA A 326 -31.03 35.12 4.14
N PRO A 327 -31.67 35.84 5.07
CA PRO A 327 -32.66 36.87 4.73
C PRO A 327 -32.08 37.94 3.79
N ALA A 328 -32.92 38.50 2.93
CA ALA A 328 -32.52 39.57 2.03
C ALA A 328 -31.95 40.76 2.82
N GLY A 329 -30.83 41.29 2.35
CA GLY A 329 -30.12 42.40 3.00
C GLY A 329 -29.11 41.97 4.05
N ILE A 330 -29.00 40.68 4.40
CA ILE A 330 -27.94 40.17 5.28
C ILE A 330 -26.78 39.65 4.43
N PHE A 331 -25.56 40.07 4.79
CA PHE A 331 -24.32 39.61 4.18
C PHE A 331 -23.50 38.88 5.23
N VAL A 332 -23.02 37.69 4.91
CA VAL A 332 -22.24 36.85 5.82
C VAL A 332 -20.94 36.47 5.12
N SER A 333 -19.81 36.58 5.83
CA SER A 333 -18.51 36.18 5.28
C SER A 333 -18.41 34.66 5.14
N THR A 334 -17.81 34.20 4.04
CA THR A 334 -17.32 32.81 3.91
C THR A 334 -16.04 32.64 4.71
N LEU A 335 -15.88 31.51 5.40
CA LEU A 335 -14.67 31.21 6.17
C LEU A 335 -13.95 29.98 5.62
N THR A 336 -12.62 30.03 5.64
CA THR A 336 -11.76 28.86 5.46
C THR A 336 -10.64 28.95 6.49
N ILE A 337 -10.75 28.13 7.53
CA ILE A 337 -9.87 28.14 8.69
C ILE A 337 -8.94 26.93 8.59
N PRO A 338 -7.61 27.10 8.59
CA PRO A 338 -6.69 25.96 8.59
C PRO A 338 -6.88 25.11 9.87
N GLY A 339 -6.33 23.90 9.88
CA GLY A 339 -6.32 23.05 11.08
C GLY A 339 -5.76 23.78 12.29
N SER A 340 -6.41 23.63 13.45
CA SER A 340 -6.06 24.32 14.71
C SER A 340 -6.06 25.87 14.63
N GLY A 341 -6.72 26.45 13.62
CA GLY A 341 -6.80 27.89 13.40
C GLY A 341 -8.03 28.56 14.03
N GLU A 342 -8.10 29.88 13.93
CA GLU A 342 -9.29 30.66 14.27
C GLU A 342 -9.51 31.81 13.28
N ASP A 343 -10.77 32.19 13.08
CA ASP A 343 -11.16 33.36 12.29
C ASP A 343 -12.48 33.97 12.83
N LEU A 344 -12.92 35.09 12.27
CA LEU A 344 -14.13 35.80 12.67
C LEU A 344 -15.22 35.66 11.60
N LEU A 345 -16.33 35.01 11.95
CA LEU A 345 -17.56 35.05 11.16
C LEU A 345 -18.17 36.45 11.27
N ARG A 346 -18.16 37.20 10.16
CA ARG A 346 -18.72 38.55 10.08
C ARG A 346 -20.09 38.51 9.46
N VAL A 347 -21.07 39.08 10.14
CA VAL A 347 -22.41 39.27 9.62
C VAL A 347 -22.72 40.76 9.58
N PHE A 348 -23.14 41.23 8.42
CA PHE A 348 -23.45 42.62 8.13
C PHE A 348 -24.92 42.76 7.72
N ALA A 349 -25.66 43.56 8.47
CA ALA A 349 -27.04 43.94 8.22
C ALA A 349 -27.13 45.48 8.17
N PRO A 350 -27.08 46.09 6.97
CA PRO A 350 -27.05 47.55 6.81
C PRO A 350 -28.38 48.24 7.13
N ASP A 351 -29.50 47.50 7.05
CA ASP A 351 -30.85 48.04 7.27
C ASP A 351 -31.54 47.31 8.42
N ASP A 352 -31.94 48.06 9.42
CA ASP A 352 -32.68 47.59 10.59
C ASP A 352 -34.06 47.01 10.22
N ALA A 353 -34.60 47.38 9.06
CA ALA A 353 -35.88 46.87 8.58
C ALA A 353 -35.89 45.34 8.41
N VAL A 354 -34.72 44.71 8.23
CA VAL A 354 -34.57 43.25 8.18
C VAL A 354 -35.08 42.58 9.47
N PHE A 355 -35.01 43.27 10.60
CA PHE A 355 -35.44 42.78 11.91
C PHE A 355 -36.82 43.32 12.35
N ALA A 356 -37.54 44.05 11.50
CA ALA A 356 -38.83 44.64 11.87
C ALA A 356 -39.91 43.59 12.23
N GLY A 357 -39.77 42.37 11.72
CA GLY A 357 -40.62 41.22 12.04
C GLY A 357 -40.16 40.40 13.24
N GLY A 358 -39.09 40.82 13.93
CA GLY A 358 -38.43 40.07 14.99
C GLY A 358 -37.10 39.47 14.55
N ALA A 359 -36.58 38.55 15.37
CA ALA A 359 -35.35 37.83 15.06
C ALA A 359 -35.52 36.94 13.81
N VAL A 360 -34.46 36.85 13.02
CA VAL A 360 -34.37 36.05 11.80
C VAL A 360 -33.25 35.03 11.93
N THR A 361 -33.23 34.01 11.08
CA THR A 361 -32.22 32.94 11.15
C THR A 361 -31.42 32.89 9.85
N ILE A 362 -30.11 32.69 9.97
CA ILE A 362 -29.25 32.26 8.86
C ILE A 362 -28.88 30.79 9.03
N THR A 363 -28.73 30.07 7.92
CA THR A 363 -28.25 28.69 7.90
C THR A 363 -26.89 28.64 7.22
N LEU A 364 -25.92 28.10 7.94
CA LEU A 364 -24.55 27.90 7.49
C LEU A 364 -24.32 26.41 7.23
N ALA A 365 -23.69 26.07 6.11
CA ALA A 365 -23.13 24.75 5.86
C ALA A 365 -21.68 24.75 6.35
N THR A 366 -21.28 23.65 6.97
CA THR A 366 -19.88 23.39 7.30
C THR A 366 -19.43 22.08 6.67
N ASN A 367 -18.12 21.87 6.59
CA ASN A 367 -17.55 20.55 6.35
C ASN A 367 -17.17 19.81 7.64
N ASP A 368 -17.57 20.26 8.83
CA ASP A 368 -17.46 19.44 10.03
C ASP A 368 -18.38 18.20 9.90
N PRO A 369 -17.86 16.97 10.04
CA PRO A 369 -18.68 15.75 10.01
C PRO A 369 -19.70 15.64 11.13
N ASP A 370 -19.42 16.25 12.28
CA ASP A 370 -20.27 16.24 13.46
C ASP A 370 -21.31 17.38 13.39
N ARG A 371 -21.01 18.47 12.66
CA ARG A 371 -21.90 19.64 12.52
C ARG A 371 -22.03 20.15 11.08
N PRO A 372 -22.61 19.36 10.15
CA PRO A 372 -22.68 19.73 8.73
C PRO A 372 -23.54 20.97 8.44
N SER A 373 -24.39 21.39 9.38
CA SER A 373 -25.25 22.58 9.27
C SER A 373 -25.38 23.24 10.65
N VAL A 374 -25.26 24.58 10.69
CA VAL A 374 -25.44 25.39 11.90
C VAL A 374 -26.44 26.50 11.62
N THR A 375 -27.37 26.76 12.54
CA THR A 375 -28.30 27.89 12.46
C THR A 375 -27.89 28.98 13.43
N VAL A 376 -27.82 30.22 12.96
CA VAL A 376 -27.51 31.39 13.81
C VAL A 376 -28.71 32.33 13.82
N GLN A 377 -29.19 32.69 15.01
CA GLN A 377 -30.26 33.65 15.20
C GLN A 377 -29.70 35.08 15.18
N LEU A 378 -30.28 35.94 14.36
CA LEU A 378 -29.90 37.34 14.22
C LEU A 378 -31.07 38.21 14.64
N GLY A 379 -30.83 39.25 15.42
CA GLY A 379 -31.88 40.20 15.75
C GLY A 379 -31.38 41.38 16.55
N LYS A 380 -32.29 42.24 16.95
CA LYS A 380 -32.05 43.28 17.95
C LYS A 380 -32.54 42.81 19.29
N ASP A 381 -31.73 43.04 20.33
CA ASP A 381 -32.07 42.72 21.72
C ASP A 381 -32.34 41.21 21.91
N VAL A 382 -31.64 40.35 21.15
CA VAL A 382 -31.75 38.88 21.24
C VAL A 382 -31.01 38.29 22.45
N GLY A 383 -30.58 39.14 23.38
CA GLY A 383 -29.87 38.74 24.59
C GLY A 383 -28.35 38.71 24.42
N GLY A 384 -27.80 39.45 23.44
CA GLY A 384 -26.36 39.54 23.18
C GLY A 384 -25.86 38.59 22.08
N THR A 385 -24.62 38.84 21.65
CA THR A 385 -23.89 37.99 20.69
C THR A 385 -23.21 36.85 21.44
N ASP A 386 -23.56 35.62 21.08
CA ASP A 386 -23.23 34.40 21.80
C ASP A 386 -22.96 33.27 20.79
N PRO A 387 -21.81 32.58 20.86
CA PRO A 387 -21.50 31.46 19.98
C PRO A 387 -22.46 30.27 20.13
N GLY A 388 -23.31 30.27 21.18
CA GLY A 388 -24.22 29.18 21.47
C GLY A 388 -23.56 28.08 22.30
N ASP A 389 -24.38 27.13 22.76
CA ASP A 389 -23.89 25.99 23.49
C ASP A 389 -23.30 24.98 22.50
N LEU A 390 -22.03 24.66 22.74
CA LEU A 390 -21.44 23.46 22.20
C LEU A 390 -21.90 22.36 23.14
N GLU A 391 -22.47 21.27 22.63
CA GLU A 391 -22.63 20.08 23.46
C GLU A 391 -21.22 19.66 23.90
N ASP A 392 -20.82 20.06 25.11
CA ASP A 392 -19.61 19.64 25.79
C ASP A 392 -19.97 18.36 26.57
N PRO A 393 -19.54 17.17 26.14
CA PRO A 393 -19.73 15.97 26.96
C PRO A 393 -18.84 15.95 28.22
N GLU A 394 -17.90 16.89 28.40
CA GLU A 394 -17.01 16.92 29.57
C GLU A 394 -17.49 17.86 30.69
N ALA A 395 -18.60 17.49 31.32
CA ALA A 395 -18.98 18.07 32.61
C ALA A 395 -19.17 17.04 33.73
N GLU A 396 -18.65 15.82 33.64
CA GLU A 396 -18.58 14.91 34.80
C GLU A 396 -17.32 14.02 34.81
N SER A 397 -16.21 14.49 35.39
CA SER A 397 -15.37 13.70 36.32
C SER A 397 -14.04 14.40 36.69
N ALA A 398 -14.11 15.54 37.37
CA ALA A 398 -13.00 15.99 38.20
C ALA A 398 -12.95 15.17 39.52
N GLY A 399 -12.59 13.88 39.40
CA GLY A 399 -12.29 13.01 40.52
C GLY A 399 -10.81 13.07 40.88
N CYS A 400 -10.44 13.92 41.85
CA CYS A 400 -9.11 13.97 42.44
C CYS A 400 -8.60 12.59 42.87
N SER A 401 -7.56 12.10 42.21
CA SER A 401 -6.77 10.93 42.65
C SER A 401 -5.32 11.37 42.86
N THR A 402 -5.03 11.81 44.09
CA THR A 402 -3.67 11.92 44.61
C THR A 402 -3.12 10.54 44.93
N GLY A 403 -2.11 10.09 44.18
CA GLY A 403 -1.40 8.83 44.46
C GLY A 403 0.04 8.90 43.97
N SER A 404 0.96 9.19 44.89
CA SER A 404 2.41 9.19 44.67
C SER A 404 2.96 7.84 44.19
N PRO A 405 3.98 7.79 43.32
CA PRO A 405 4.70 6.56 43.03
C PRO A 405 5.90 6.40 43.97
N THR A 406 5.83 5.42 44.88
CA THR A 406 7.02 4.80 45.49
C THR A 406 7.49 3.66 44.58
N GLY A 407 8.77 3.72 44.19
CA GLY A 407 9.33 2.90 43.12
C GLY A 407 9.56 1.43 43.45
N SER A 408 10.08 0.72 42.46
CA SER A 408 10.92 -0.48 42.63
C SER A 408 11.69 -0.76 41.35
N LEU A 409 12.99 -0.91 41.52
CA LEU A 409 13.97 -1.42 40.56
C LEU A 409 13.63 -2.85 40.16
N ALA A 410 13.71 -3.16 38.87
CA ALA A 410 14.00 -4.52 38.41
C ALA A 410 14.76 -4.47 37.07
N LEU A 411 16.04 -4.85 37.15
CA LEU A 411 16.87 -5.24 36.02
C LEU A 411 16.23 -6.43 35.27
N GLY A 412 16.34 -6.46 33.94
CA GLY A 412 16.06 -7.69 33.20
C GLY A 412 16.06 -7.56 31.68
N GLY A 413 17.26 -7.58 31.08
CA GLY A 413 17.60 -8.26 29.81
C GLY A 413 16.85 -7.91 28.52
N VAL A 414 17.58 -7.40 27.52
CA VAL A 414 17.36 -7.67 26.07
C VAL A 414 18.73 -7.67 25.40
N LEU A 415 19.26 -8.84 25.01
CA LEU A 415 19.18 -9.47 23.68
C LEU A 415 19.92 -8.68 22.58
N GLY A 416 21.01 -9.28 22.10
CA GLY A 416 21.89 -8.76 21.06
C GLY A 416 21.20 -8.68 19.70
N LEU A 417 21.23 -7.49 19.12
CA LEU A 417 20.87 -7.21 17.74
C LEU A 417 22.05 -7.57 16.81
N LEU A 418 21.83 -8.58 15.98
CA LEU A 418 22.71 -8.94 14.87
C LEU A 418 22.30 -8.07 13.66
N VAL A 419 23.05 -6.99 13.43
CA VAL A 419 22.85 -6.07 12.30
C VAL A 419 23.44 -6.71 11.04
N ILE A 420 22.58 -7.27 10.18
CA ILE A 420 22.96 -7.60 8.79
C ILE A 420 22.78 -6.33 7.97
N GLY A 421 23.92 -5.69 7.65
CA GLY A 421 23.96 -4.47 6.84
C GLY A 421 23.55 -4.72 5.40
N HIS A 422 22.38 -4.22 5.01
CA HIS A 422 21.98 -4.13 3.61
C HIS A 422 22.71 -2.95 2.93
N ARG A 423 23.68 -3.28 2.08
CA ARG A 423 24.30 -2.34 1.14
C ARG A 423 23.28 -1.91 0.09
N ARG A 424 22.66 -0.73 0.28
CA ARG A 424 22.02 0.03 -0.79
C ARG A 424 23.05 0.42 -1.85
N ARG A 425 23.05 -0.26 -3.00
CA ARG A 425 23.65 0.27 -4.23
C ARG A 425 22.67 1.28 -4.82
N ARG A 426 22.94 2.57 -4.60
CA ARG A 426 22.44 3.64 -5.48
C ARG A 426 23.08 3.44 -6.86
N ARG A 427 22.27 3.39 -7.92
CA ARG A 427 22.71 3.77 -9.26
C ARG A 427 21.86 4.92 -9.75
N ALA A 428 22.58 5.82 -10.42
CA ALA A 428 22.13 7.04 -11.06
C ALA A 428 21.17 6.78 -12.22
#